data_AF-A0A2T6E0W7-F1
#
_entry.id   AF-A0A2T6E0W7-F1
#
_cell.length_a   1.000
_cell.length_b   1.000
_cell.length_c   1.000
_cell.angle_alpha   90.00
_cell.angle_beta   90.00
_cell.angle_gamma   90.00
#
_symmetry.space_group_name_H-M   'P 1'
#
loop_
_entity.id
_entity.type
_entity.pdbx_description
1 polymer ?
#
loop_
_entity_poly.entity_id
_entity_poly.type
_entity_poly.pdbx_seq_one_letter_code
_entity_poly.pdbx_strand_id
1 'polypeptide(L)'
;MTEPGRNGKSLPLSIAWLTAGLVVLVLGWLIPVNLKSLTPAVLAQAGEGTPSLAKFGKQLLDSEKLGPAQLVLNAARLVGDSDAGMLDRGIRDVATRRPEWVAWGGWDPFLDPLFNLKENTGKGESTPVLNFLITEKARKSLRTYLSNSRSLGVQAMLATREINGTTQFIPATHAGGQALDSVILLTALLYQGEHLSGQLQRELRGLAEDAVQSKKMGELEMFYIDLLSLGKRLNWIQLCELLRITDSAKTVGEYAHLARVAPDNLPLIYSAALFSDSADRVASYLIHYGKNGLEDLRHALSHGQGAVRLLLLHQVPINRSSGPALGFAARIAFLHPRLALLGKYLAFLLGAFCVFRGLETGFAPPTTIEAPARMTSSVLAVLAAGILVLATEPFLLKAAPPSEFRLRLTIPALANLTDVKPPTTPASAPAMETSTLLSIAIFATFQVIMYLVCLVKIREISRQVVPPLVKLRLMENEENLFDGGLYIGIAGTASALVLQVLGVIQPNLLAAYSSNLFGIICVALVKIRHVRAFKRQLILESQSAAVIAGAPVVAPTKVSPASPVARPSSAS
;
A
#
# COMPACT_ATOMS: atom_id res chain seq x y z
N MET A 1 -12.91 60.66 -27.28
CA MET A 1 -11.71 60.70 -26.44
C MET A 1 -11.41 59.28 -25.99
N THR A 2 -10.45 58.66 -26.67
CA THR A 2 -9.94 57.32 -26.42
C THR A 2 -8.87 57.40 -25.32
N GLU A 3 -9.13 56.83 -24.14
CA GLU A 3 -8.06 56.59 -23.17
C GLU A 3 -7.16 55.45 -23.66
N PRO A 4 -5.84 55.68 -23.81
CA PRO A 4 -4.89 54.62 -24.09
C PRO A 4 -4.35 54.02 -22.78
N GLY A 5 -4.20 52.70 -22.76
CA GLY A 5 -3.11 52.06 -22.01
C GLY A 5 -3.36 51.71 -20.54
N ARG A 6 -4.23 50.72 -20.25
CA ARG A 6 -4.13 49.94 -19.01
C ARG A 6 -3.99 48.41 -19.21
N ASN A 7 -4.11 47.93 -20.45
CA ASN A 7 -4.00 46.49 -20.77
C ASN A 7 -2.54 45.97 -20.87
N GLY A 8 -1.52 46.84 -20.90
CA GLY A 8 -0.13 46.42 -21.06
C GLY A 8 0.58 45.93 -19.79
N LYS A 9 0.04 46.23 -18.58
CA LYS A 9 0.69 45.88 -17.30
C LYS A 9 0.15 44.60 -16.64
N SER A 10 -1.04 44.12 -17.03
CA SER A 10 -1.65 42.90 -16.46
C SER A 10 -1.09 41.62 -17.09
N LEU A 11 -0.76 41.64 -18.38
CA LEU A 11 -0.23 40.49 -19.12
C LEU A 11 1.12 39.97 -18.59
N PRO A 12 2.17 40.81 -18.39
CA PRO A 12 3.46 40.32 -17.89
C PRO A 12 3.34 39.81 -16.44
N LEU A 13 2.48 40.42 -15.63
CA LEU A 13 2.22 39.99 -14.26
C LEU A 13 1.51 38.63 -14.22
N SER A 14 0.52 38.41 -15.08
CA SER A 14 -0.18 37.13 -15.23
C SER A 14 0.78 36.00 -15.63
N ILE A 15 1.63 36.25 -16.64
CA ILE A 15 2.65 35.29 -17.09
C ILE A 15 3.66 34.99 -15.95
N ALA A 16 4.07 36.00 -15.18
CA ALA A 16 4.95 35.80 -14.04
C ALA A 16 4.31 34.92 -12.94
N TRP A 17 3.03 35.11 -12.62
CA TRP A 17 2.31 34.26 -11.67
C TRP A 17 2.12 32.83 -12.17
N LEU A 18 1.79 32.65 -13.45
CA LEU A 18 1.63 31.33 -14.06
C LEU A 18 2.95 30.56 -14.08
N THR A 19 4.03 31.19 -14.52
CA THR A 19 5.36 30.57 -14.57
C THR A 19 5.87 30.23 -13.16
N ALA A 20 5.76 31.16 -12.21
CA ALA A 20 6.13 30.90 -10.82
C ALA A 20 5.30 29.75 -10.21
N GLY A 21 3.98 29.75 -10.44
CA GLY A 21 3.10 28.68 -9.96
C GLY A 21 3.45 27.32 -10.53
N LEU A 22 3.69 27.24 -11.85
CA LEU A 22 4.09 25.99 -12.51
C LEU A 22 5.43 25.47 -11.98
N VAL A 23 6.42 26.37 -11.81
CA VAL A 23 7.73 25.99 -11.25
C VAL A 23 7.58 25.44 -9.84
N VAL A 24 6.79 26.08 -8.98
CA VAL A 24 6.56 25.61 -7.60
C VAL A 24 5.83 24.25 -7.59
N LEU A 25 4.86 24.04 -8.49
CA LEU A 25 4.17 22.74 -8.62
C LEU A 25 5.15 21.64 -9.04
N VAL A 26 6.00 21.90 -10.03
CA VAL A 26 7.04 20.96 -10.48
C VAL A 26 8.01 20.66 -9.34
N LEU A 27 8.47 21.68 -8.61
CA LEU A 27 9.35 21.49 -7.47
C LEU A 27 8.69 20.64 -6.37
N GLY A 28 7.41 20.87 -6.06
CA GLY A 28 6.64 20.04 -5.12
C GLY A 28 6.51 18.59 -5.58
N TRP A 29 6.29 18.38 -6.88
CA TRP A 29 6.18 17.04 -7.46
C TRP A 29 7.50 16.24 -7.39
N LEU A 30 8.63 16.93 -7.48
CA LEU A 30 9.98 16.33 -7.41
C LEU A 30 10.41 15.94 -5.99
N ILE A 31 9.65 16.29 -4.94
CA ILE A 31 9.96 15.92 -3.55
C ILE A 31 9.53 14.46 -3.32
N PRO A 32 10.47 13.52 -3.07
CA PRO A 32 10.20 12.10 -3.05
C PRO A 32 9.72 11.62 -1.67
N VAL A 33 8.65 12.21 -1.15
CA VAL A 33 8.06 11.84 0.15
C VAL A 33 6.57 11.58 0.01
N ASN A 34 6.09 10.51 0.65
CA ASN A 34 4.68 10.15 0.71
C ASN A 34 4.31 9.75 2.16
N LEU A 35 3.04 9.87 2.52
CA LEU A 35 2.56 9.57 3.87
C LEU A 35 2.50 8.07 4.19
N LYS A 36 1.98 7.25 3.27
CA LYS A 36 1.73 5.80 3.45
C LYS A 36 2.57 4.90 2.55
N SER A 37 3.66 5.42 1.99
CA SER A 37 4.56 4.63 1.13
C SER A 37 5.96 5.21 1.14
N LEU A 38 6.95 4.38 0.84
CA LEU A 38 8.33 4.83 0.63
C LEU A 38 8.58 5.05 -0.86
N THR A 39 9.42 6.02 -1.18
CA THR A 39 9.87 6.26 -2.55
C THR A 39 11.20 5.52 -2.80
N PRO A 40 11.45 5.04 -4.02
CA PRO A 40 12.74 4.44 -4.38
C PRO A 40 13.95 5.34 -4.07
N ALA A 41 13.80 6.66 -4.26
CA ALA A 41 14.87 7.61 -4.01
C ALA A 41 15.26 7.71 -2.52
N VAL A 42 14.28 7.69 -1.60
CA VAL A 42 14.56 7.68 -0.16
C VAL A 42 15.18 6.35 0.28
N LEU A 43 14.75 5.23 -0.31
CA LEU A 43 15.37 3.92 -0.06
C LEU A 43 16.81 3.86 -0.56
N ALA A 44 17.09 4.37 -1.75
CA ALA A 44 18.45 4.47 -2.28
C ALA A 44 19.34 5.31 -1.36
N GLN A 45 18.84 6.45 -0.89
CA GLN A 45 19.56 7.30 0.06
C GLN A 45 19.82 6.62 1.41
N ALA A 46 18.87 5.82 1.89
CA ALA A 46 19.03 5.05 3.12
C ALA A 46 20.03 3.90 2.98
N GLY A 47 20.14 3.34 1.77
CA GLY A 47 21.12 2.32 1.42
C GLY A 47 22.54 2.85 1.21
N GLU A 48 22.69 4.13 0.88
CA GLU A 48 23.97 4.77 0.63
C GLU A 48 24.91 4.64 1.85
N GLY A 49 26.12 4.11 1.62
CA GLY A 49 27.12 3.89 2.69
C GLY A 49 26.89 2.65 3.55
N THR A 50 25.82 1.87 3.31
CA THR A 50 25.57 0.60 4.02
C THR A 50 26.13 -0.60 3.23
N PRO A 51 26.42 -1.75 3.88
CA PRO A 51 26.97 -2.90 3.16
C PRO A 51 25.97 -3.41 2.11
N SER A 52 26.49 -3.83 0.96
CA SER A 52 25.73 -4.57 -0.05
C SER A 52 25.51 -6.01 0.40
N LEU A 53 24.62 -6.73 -0.28
CA LEU A 53 24.25 -8.09 0.08
C LEU A 53 25.44 -9.04 -0.04
N ALA A 54 26.24 -8.91 -1.10
CA ALA A 54 27.45 -9.70 -1.27
C ALA A 54 28.53 -9.37 -0.22
N LYS A 55 28.69 -8.10 0.18
CA LYS A 55 29.61 -7.71 1.27
C LYS A 55 29.18 -8.30 2.61
N PHE A 56 27.88 -8.32 2.89
CA PHE A 56 27.34 -8.98 4.08
C PHE A 56 27.54 -10.50 4.03
N GLY A 57 27.33 -11.14 2.88
CA GLY A 57 27.67 -12.56 2.69
C GLY A 57 29.15 -12.86 2.95
N LYS A 58 30.04 -11.93 2.59
CA LYS A 58 31.47 -12.04 2.93
C LYS A 58 31.69 -11.94 4.43
N GLN A 59 31.03 -11.01 5.13
CA GLN A 59 31.12 -10.92 6.60
C GLN A 59 30.65 -12.21 7.30
N LEU A 60 29.61 -12.85 6.78
CA LEU A 60 29.15 -14.16 7.26
C LEU A 60 30.22 -15.23 7.03
N LEU A 61 30.85 -15.25 5.85
CA LEU A 61 31.93 -16.18 5.53
C LEU A 61 33.15 -15.97 6.45
N ASP A 62 33.53 -14.71 6.69
CA ASP A 62 34.61 -14.34 7.61
C ASP A 62 34.30 -14.74 9.06
N SER A 63 33.02 -14.87 9.39
CA SER A 63 32.52 -15.39 10.67
C SER A 63 32.34 -16.92 10.69
N GLU A 64 32.91 -17.64 9.71
CA GLU A 64 32.82 -19.11 9.55
C GLU A 64 31.41 -19.66 9.26
N LYS A 65 30.46 -18.80 8.85
CA LYS A 65 29.06 -19.15 8.56
C LYS A 65 28.83 -19.41 7.06
N LEU A 66 29.35 -20.53 6.59
CA LEU A 66 29.32 -20.91 5.16
C LEU A 66 27.90 -21.06 4.58
N GLY A 67 26.99 -21.69 5.32
CA GLY A 67 25.62 -22.01 4.91
C GLY A 67 24.75 -20.76 4.72
N PRO A 68 24.69 -19.84 5.69
CA PRO A 68 24.06 -18.54 5.51
C PRO A 68 24.66 -17.76 4.33
N ALA A 69 26.00 -17.76 4.18
CA ALA A 69 26.67 -17.09 3.06
C ALA A 69 26.24 -17.64 1.70
N GLN A 70 25.99 -18.95 1.58
CA GLN A 70 25.46 -19.57 0.35
C GLN A 70 24.03 -19.09 0.01
N LEU A 71 23.14 -18.97 1.00
CA LEU A 71 21.79 -18.41 0.78
C LEU A 71 21.85 -16.93 0.39
N VAL A 72 22.74 -16.17 1.04
CA VAL A 72 22.97 -14.75 0.71
C VAL A 72 23.54 -14.59 -0.70
N LEU A 73 24.44 -15.48 -1.14
CA LEU A 73 24.92 -15.49 -2.52
C LEU A 73 23.78 -15.71 -3.53
N ASN A 74 22.89 -16.66 -3.25
CA ASN A 74 21.74 -16.92 -4.12
C ASN A 74 20.81 -15.70 -4.19
N ALA A 75 20.57 -15.03 -3.06
CA ALA A 75 19.82 -13.78 -3.04
C ALA A 75 20.55 -12.64 -3.79
N ALA A 76 21.87 -12.51 -3.63
CA ALA A 76 22.69 -11.53 -4.34
C ALA A 76 22.63 -11.73 -5.87
N ARG A 77 22.61 -12.98 -6.34
CA ARG A 77 22.39 -13.31 -7.75
C ARG A 77 21.00 -12.91 -8.24
N LEU A 78 19.95 -13.16 -7.45
CA LEU A 78 18.58 -12.77 -7.79
C LEU A 78 18.40 -11.26 -7.86
N VAL A 79 19.14 -10.51 -7.05
CA VAL A 79 19.09 -9.04 -6.99
C VAL A 79 20.01 -8.38 -8.02
N GLY A 80 20.99 -9.11 -8.57
CA GLY A 80 21.95 -8.60 -9.55
C GLY A 80 23.09 -7.80 -8.93
N ASP A 81 23.51 -8.16 -7.70
CA ASP A 81 24.63 -7.52 -7.01
C ASP A 81 25.96 -7.76 -7.76
N SER A 82 26.70 -6.69 -8.07
CA SER A 82 27.96 -6.74 -8.80
C SER A 82 29.05 -7.54 -8.07
N ASP A 83 29.01 -7.55 -6.74
CA ASP A 83 30.02 -8.20 -5.91
C ASP A 83 29.73 -9.70 -5.68
N ALA A 84 28.61 -10.23 -6.20
CA ALA A 84 28.22 -11.63 -6.04
C ALA A 84 29.28 -12.62 -6.55
N GLY A 85 30.00 -12.27 -7.62
CA GLY A 85 31.08 -13.10 -8.16
C GLY A 85 32.32 -13.20 -7.26
N MET A 86 32.58 -12.19 -6.42
CA MET A 86 33.64 -12.27 -5.41
C MET A 86 33.22 -13.18 -4.25
N LEU A 87 31.97 -13.08 -3.82
CA LEU A 87 31.42 -13.95 -2.77
C LEU A 87 31.41 -15.43 -3.18
N ASP A 88 31.02 -15.75 -4.42
CA ASP A 88 31.04 -17.12 -4.94
C ASP A 88 32.46 -17.72 -4.89
N ARG A 89 33.47 -16.95 -5.28
CA ARG A 89 34.87 -17.40 -5.21
C ARG A 89 35.32 -17.65 -3.76
N GLY A 90 34.96 -16.76 -2.84
CA GLY A 90 35.27 -16.94 -1.41
C GLY A 90 34.63 -18.21 -0.83
N ILE A 91 33.35 -18.44 -1.13
CA ILE A 91 32.62 -19.63 -0.69
C ILE A 91 33.28 -20.90 -1.22
N ARG A 92 33.67 -20.93 -2.51
CA ARG A 92 34.35 -22.09 -3.11
C ARG A 92 35.72 -22.36 -2.50
N ASP A 93 36.50 -21.31 -2.20
CA ASP A 93 37.81 -21.45 -1.55
C ASP A 93 37.67 -22.07 -0.16
N VAL A 94 36.75 -21.56 0.67
CA VAL A 94 36.49 -22.14 2.00
C VAL A 94 35.97 -23.57 1.91
N ALA A 95 35.03 -23.85 0.99
CA ALA A 95 34.52 -25.20 0.78
C ALA A 95 35.60 -26.19 0.32
N THR A 96 36.63 -25.73 -0.41
CA THR A 96 37.75 -26.56 -0.84
C THR A 96 38.74 -26.80 0.29
N ARG A 97 39.00 -25.79 1.13
CA ARG A 97 39.94 -25.90 2.27
C ARG A 97 39.36 -26.68 3.45
N ARG A 98 38.03 -26.60 3.66
CA ARG A 98 37.31 -27.22 4.77
C ARG A 98 36.04 -27.92 4.25
N PRO A 99 36.17 -29.04 3.52
CA PRO A 99 35.04 -29.77 2.95
C PRO A 99 34.04 -30.26 4.01
N GLU A 100 34.52 -30.52 5.23
CA GLU A 100 33.71 -30.97 6.36
C GLU A 100 32.62 -29.97 6.81
N TRP A 101 32.81 -28.68 6.53
CA TRP A 101 31.86 -27.62 6.88
C TRP A 101 30.66 -27.54 5.93
N VAL A 102 30.82 -28.01 4.70
CA VAL A 102 29.81 -27.85 3.64
C VAL A 102 28.49 -28.49 4.03
N ALA A 103 28.55 -29.69 4.62
CA ALA A 103 27.38 -30.46 5.02
C ALA A 103 26.52 -29.75 6.08
N TRP A 104 27.16 -29.07 7.04
CA TRP A 104 26.51 -28.43 8.20
C TRP A 104 26.26 -26.94 8.00
N GLY A 105 26.91 -26.33 7.00
CA GLY A 105 26.86 -24.90 6.73
C GLY A 105 27.87 -24.09 7.55
N GLY A 106 28.91 -24.71 8.11
CA GLY A 106 29.91 -24.03 8.94
C GLY A 106 30.31 -24.86 10.15
N TRP A 107 31.13 -24.28 11.01
CA TRP A 107 31.60 -24.90 12.25
C TRP A 107 30.70 -24.56 13.44
N ASP A 108 30.49 -25.53 14.32
CA ASP A 108 29.80 -25.34 15.60
C ASP A 108 30.46 -26.21 16.69
N PRO A 109 30.85 -25.63 17.85
CA PRO A 109 31.44 -26.37 18.96
C PRO A 109 30.58 -27.51 19.51
N PHE A 110 29.24 -27.38 19.46
CA PHE A 110 28.34 -28.38 20.03
C PHE A 110 28.16 -29.62 19.14
N LEU A 111 28.43 -29.49 17.85
CA LEU A 111 28.32 -30.59 16.89
C LEU A 111 29.57 -31.47 16.84
N ASP A 112 30.76 -30.91 17.07
CA ASP A 112 32.03 -31.65 16.95
C ASP A 112 32.09 -32.90 17.85
N PRO A 113 31.70 -32.86 19.14
CA PRO A 113 31.71 -34.04 20.02
C PRO A 113 30.67 -35.11 19.64
N LEU A 114 29.63 -34.74 18.90
CA LEU A 114 28.48 -35.59 18.61
C LEU A 114 28.61 -36.33 17.28
N PHE A 115 29.17 -35.64 16.29
CA PHE A 115 29.19 -36.11 14.91
C PHE A 115 30.61 -36.21 14.33
N ASN A 116 31.65 -35.93 15.13
CA ASN A 116 33.06 -35.90 14.71
C ASN A 116 33.22 -35.07 13.43
N LEU A 117 32.99 -33.76 13.52
CA LEU A 117 33.00 -32.85 12.36
C LEU A 117 34.36 -32.83 11.63
N LYS A 118 35.42 -33.37 12.23
CA LYS A 118 36.75 -33.51 11.62
C LYS A 118 36.81 -34.59 10.53
N GLU A 119 35.85 -35.50 10.48
CA GLU A 119 35.76 -36.52 9.44
C GLU A 119 34.81 -36.07 8.33
N ASN A 120 35.30 -36.06 7.09
CA ASN A 120 34.45 -35.75 5.94
C ASN A 120 33.37 -36.84 5.81
N THR A 121 32.11 -36.44 5.98
CA THR A 121 30.94 -37.33 5.86
C THR A 121 30.68 -37.81 4.43
N GLY A 122 31.55 -37.45 3.47
CA GLY A 122 31.44 -37.82 2.05
C GLY A 122 30.36 -37.04 1.30
N LYS A 123 29.73 -36.07 1.95
CA LYS A 123 28.67 -35.23 1.37
C LYS A 123 29.27 -33.93 0.83
N GLY A 124 29.30 -33.80 -0.49
CA GLY A 124 29.81 -32.61 -1.18
C GLY A 124 28.84 -31.42 -1.23
N GLU A 125 27.62 -31.57 -0.70
CA GLU A 125 26.56 -30.55 -0.77
C GLU A 125 25.99 -30.23 0.61
N SER A 126 25.51 -28.98 0.74
CA SER A 126 24.79 -28.52 1.95
C SER A 126 23.59 -29.41 2.21
N THR A 127 23.57 -30.06 3.37
CA THR A 127 22.57 -31.07 3.70
C THR A 127 21.63 -30.54 4.80
N PRO A 128 20.30 -30.70 4.66
CA PRO A 128 19.38 -30.34 5.72
C PRO A 128 19.69 -31.04 7.04
N VAL A 129 19.60 -30.30 8.17
CA VAL A 129 20.01 -30.81 9.50
C VAL A 129 19.27 -32.09 9.88
N LEU A 130 17.98 -32.18 9.54
CA LEU A 130 17.16 -33.32 9.96
C LEU A 130 17.62 -34.64 9.32
N ASN A 131 18.28 -34.60 8.16
CA ASN A 131 18.82 -35.80 7.52
C ASN A 131 19.93 -36.47 8.35
N PHE A 132 20.61 -35.73 9.22
CA PHE A 132 21.58 -36.30 10.16
C PHE A 132 20.90 -36.86 11.41
N LEU A 133 19.87 -36.16 11.89
CA LEU A 133 19.22 -36.47 13.16
C LEU A 133 18.17 -37.59 13.08
N ILE A 134 17.68 -37.91 11.87
CA ILE A 134 16.68 -38.97 11.67
C ILE A 134 17.25 -40.39 11.80
N THR A 135 18.57 -40.56 11.95
CA THR A 135 19.15 -41.89 12.16
C THR A 135 19.06 -42.30 13.63
N GLU A 136 18.78 -43.58 13.90
CA GLU A 136 18.65 -44.07 15.28
C GLU A 136 19.95 -43.89 16.08
N LYS A 137 21.11 -44.12 15.45
CA LYS A 137 22.43 -43.87 16.06
C LYS A 137 22.57 -42.42 16.49
N ALA A 138 22.27 -41.46 15.62
CA ALA A 138 22.35 -40.03 15.95
C ALA A 138 21.39 -39.66 17.10
N ARG A 139 20.14 -40.12 17.05
CA ARG A 139 19.16 -39.86 18.12
C ARG A 139 19.61 -40.42 19.47
N LYS A 140 20.16 -41.64 19.49
CA LYS A 140 20.66 -42.25 20.72
C LYS A 140 21.83 -41.47 21.30
N SER A 141 22.82 -41.11 20.48
CA SER A 141 23.97 -40.30 20.90
C SER A 141 23.54 -38.93 21.44
N LEU A 142 22.64 -38.24 20.72
CA LEU A 142 22.09 -36.95 21.15
C LEU A 142 21.34 -37.05 22.48
N ARG A 143 20.50 -38.08 22.63
CA ARG A 143 19.75 -38.29 23.86
C ARG A 143 20.68 -38.51 25.05
N THR A 144 21.72 -39.33 24.89
CA THR A 144 22.72 -39.57 25.94
C THR A 144 23.52 -38.31 26.28
N TYR A 145 23.87 -37.51 25.28
CA TYR A 145 24.56 -36.24 25.50
C TYR A 145 23.68 -35.22 26.23
N LEU A 146 22.44 -35.02 25.75
CA LEU A 146 21.50 -34.03 26.29
C LEU A 146 20.93 -34.44 27.66
N SER A 147 20.82 -35.74 27.97
CA SER A 147 20.38 -36.22 29.28
C SER A 147 21.35 -35.84 30.40
N ASN A 148 22.63 -35.62 30.07
CA ASN A 148 23.64 -35.17 31.02
C ASN A 148 23.64 -33.64 31.23
N SER A 149 22.77 -32.92 30.50
CA SER A 149 22.67 -31.46 30.61
C SER A 149 22.04 -31.02 31.93
N ARG A 150 22.62 -29.99 32.55
CA ARG A 150 22.10 -29.38 33.79
C ARG A 150 21.06 -28.28 33.52
N SER A 151 20.79 -27.97 32.25
CA SER A 151 19.83 -26.93 31.87
C SER A 151 18.40 -27.42 32.09
N LEU A 152 17.64 -26.67 32.91
CA LEU A 152 16.23 -26.97 33.17
C LEU A 152 15.38 -26.92 31.89
N GLY A 153 15.71 -26.01 30.96
CA GLY A 153 15.01 -25.93 29.67
C GLY A 153 15.24 -27.16 28.80
N VAL A 154 16.47 -27.68 28.75
CA VAL A 154 16.78 -28.92 28.02
C VAL A 154 16.04 -30.10 28.63
N GLN A 155 16.02 -30.21 29.96
CA GLN A 155 15.30 -31.27 30.66
C GLN A 155 13.79 -31.19 30.43
N ALA A 156 13.20 -30.00 30.46
CA ALA A 156 11.79 -29.78 30.14
C ALA A 156 11.47 -30.24 28.71
N MET A 157 12.31 -29.89 27.72
CA MET A 157 12.15 -30.34 26.34
C MET A 157 12.23 -31.86 26.22
N LEU A 158 13.22 -32.50 26.85
CA LEU A 158 13.38 -33.95 26.83
C LEU A 158 12.19 -34.68 27.49
N ALA A 159 11.61 -34.09 28.56
CA ALA A 159 10.45 -34.64 29.22
C ALA A 159 9.20 -34.68 28.32
N THR A 160 9.12 -33.80 27.31
CA THR A 160 8.01 -33.83 26.33
C THR A 160 7.96 -35.11 25.51
N ARG A 161 9.06 -35.86 25.44
CA ARG A 161 9.15 -37.15 24.73
C ARG A 161 8.18 -38.22 25.28
N GLU A 162 7.89 -38.18 26.57
CA GLU A 162 7.02 -39.15 27.25
C GLU A 162 5.52 -38.82 27.10
N ILE A 163 5.18 -37.74 26.40
CA ILE A 163 3.80 -37.31 26.17
C ILE A 163 3.19 -38.11 25.00
N ASN A 164 2.10 -38.84 25.28
CA ASN A 164 1.33 -39.57 24.27
C ASN A 164 0.14 -38.75 23.70
N GLY A 165 -0.20 -37.62 24.33
CA GLY A 165 -1.30 -36.74 23.92
C GLY A 165 -0.91 -35.80 22.77
N THR A 166 -0.60 -36.35 21.61
CA THR A 166 -0.29 -35.62 20.36
C THR A 166 -1.50 -35.58 19.43
N THR A 167 -1.62 -34.53 18.61
CA THR A 167 -2.74 -34.33 17.68
C THR A 167 -2.36 -34.66 16.23
N GLN A 168 -1.15 -34.30 15.80
CA GLN A 168 -0.66 -34.46 14.43
C GLN A 168 0.56 -35.38 14.37
N PHE A 169 1.43 -35.36 15.37
CA PHE A 169 2.56 -36.28 15.46
C PHE A 169 2.15 -37.65 15.98
N ILE A 170 2.91 -38.66 15.57
CA ILE A 170 2.93 -39.96 16.26
C ILE A 170 3.82 -39.80 17.50
N PRO A 171 3.40 -40.27 18.69
CA PRO A 171 4.20 -40.18 19.91
C PRO A 171 5.61 -40.75 19.75
N ALA A 172 6.60 -40.10 20.34
CA ALA A 172 8.02 -40.36 20.10
C ALA A 172 8.50 -41.77 20.50
N THR A 173 7.78 -42.40 21.44
CA THR A 173 8.06 -43.75 21.96
C THR A 173 7.46 -44.86 21.09
N HIS A 174 6.53 -44.53 20.18
CA HIS A 174 5.86 -45.49 19.32
C HIS A 174 6.60 -45.69 17.98
N ALA A 175 6.30 -46.81 17.30
CA ALA A 175 6.75 -47.04 15.94
C ALA A 175 6.23 -45.91 15.02
N GLY A 176 7.14 -45.26 14.28
CA GLY A 176 6.83 -44.08 13.46
C GLY A 176 7.02 -42.73 14.16
N GLY A 177 7.26 -42.70 15.48
CA GLY A 177 7.52 -41.48 16.28
C GLY A 177 8.90 -40.85 16.07
N GLN A 178 9.70 -41.34 15.13
CA GLN A 178 11.08 -40.91 14.91
C GLN A 178 11.19 -39.43 14.51
N ALA A 179 10.20 -38.90 13.79
CA ALA A 179 10.17 -37.49 13.40
C ALA A 179 10.03 -36.58 14.63
N LEU A 180 9.09 -36.90 15.53
CA LEU A 180 8.90 -36.16 16.77
C LEU A 180 10.13 -36.29 17.69
N ASP A 181 10.67 -37.49 17.87
CA ASP A 181 11.90 -37.74 18.66
C ASP A 181 13.08 -36.91 18.10
N SER A 182 13.24 -36.85 16.78
CA SER A 182 14.31 -36.06 16.14
C SER A 182 14.14 -34.56 16.38
N VAL A 183 12.92 -34.04 16.34
CA VAL A 183 12.64 -32.61 16.51
C VAL A 183 12.76 -32.18 17.98
N ILE A 184 12.34 -33.02 18.92
CA ILE A 184 12.54 -32.78 20.35
C ILE A 184 14.05 -32.67 20.64
N LEU A 185 14.85 -33.61 20.13
CA LEU A 185 16.30 -33.60 20.30
C LEU A 185 16.95 -32.41 19.59
N LEU A 186 16.48 -32.04 18.39
CA LEU A 186 16.94 -30.84 17.68
C LEU A 186 16.65 -29.58 18.48
N THR A 187 15.44 -29.43 19.02
CA THR A 187 15.03 -28.28 19.84
C THR A 187 15.89 -28.18 21.10
N ALA A 188 16.08 -29.31 21.79
CA ALA A 188 16.93 -29.39 22.97
C ALA A 188 18.40 -29.03 22.67
N LEU A 189 18.93 -29.45 21.52
CA LEU A 189 20.28 -29.08 21.08
C LEU A 189 20.39 -27.59 20.75
N LEU A 190 19.42 -27.02 20.03
CA LEU A 190 19.34 -25.58 19.73
C LEU A 190 19.25 -24.73 21.00
N TYR A 191 18.50 -25.22 22.01
CA TYR A 191 18.38 -24.59 23.32
C TYR A 191 19.71 -24.65 24.08
N GLN A 192 20.38 -25.80 24.11
CA GLN A 192 21.66 -25.97 24.79
C GLN A 192 22.79 -25.14 24.17
N GLY A 193 22.80 -25.01 22.84
CA GLY A 193 23.79 -24.22 22.11
C GLY A 193 23.54 -22.71 22.09
N GLU A 194 22.52 -22.23 22.81
CA GLU A 194 22.11 -20.82 22.84
C GLU A 194 21.86 -20.22 21.44
N HIS A 195 21.38 -21.03 20.49
CA HIS A 195 21.10 -20.60 19.11
C HIS A 195 19.69 -20.01 18.93
N LEU A 196 18.89 -20.01 19.98
CA LEU A 196 17.55 -19.43 20.01
C LEU A 196 17.62 -18.02 20.60
N SER A 197 16.81 -17.08 20.11
CA SER A 197 16.69 -15.76 20.74
C SER A 197 16.24 -15.91 22.20
N GLY A 198 16.64 -14.96 23.07
CA GLY A 198 16.27 -15.02 24.49
C GLY A 198 14.76 -14.97 24.74
N GLN A 199 13.98 -14.40 23.82
CA GLN A 199 12.51 -14.40 23.89
C GLN A 199 11.96 -15.79 23.53
N LEU A 200 12.41 -16.35 22.40
CA LEU A 200 11.99 -17.67 21.92
C LEU A 200 12.37 -18.78 22.92
N GLN A 201 13.54 -18.70 23.55
CA GLN A 201 13.94 -19.65 24.61
C GLN A 201 12.94 -19.67 25.77
N ARG A 202 12.51 -18.49 26.24
CA ARG A 202 11.55 -18.38 27.35
C ARG A 202 10.17 -18.89 26.96
N GLU A 203 9.69 -18.51 25.77
CA GLU A 203 8.40 -18.97 25.24
C GLU A 203 8.39 -20.50 25.11
N LEU A 204 9.41 -21.08 24.48
CA LEU A 204 9.53 -22.53 24.30
C LEU A 204 9.62 -23.27 25.64
N ARG A 205 10.41 -22.76 26.58
CA ARG A 205 10.47 -23.35 27.92
C ARG A 205 9.10 -23.38 28.60
N GLY A 206 8.35 -22.28 28.55
CA GLY A 206 6.99 -22.21 29.07
C GLY A 206 6.07 -23.24 28.40
N LEU A 207 6.07 -23.29 27.07
CA LEU A 207 5.29 -24.25 26.30
C LEU A 207 5.65 -25.72 26.63
N ALA A 208 6.92 -26.03 26.88
CA ALA A 208 7.36 -27.36 27.28
C ALA A 208 6.93 -27.73 28.71
N GLU A 209 7.07 -26.81 29.67
CA GLU A 209 6.62 -27.01 31.05
C GLU A 209 5.10 -27.22 31.10
N ASP A 210 4.32 -26.41 30.36
CA ASP A 210 2.87 -26.52 30.24
C ASP A 210 2.44 -27.84 29.57
N ALA A 211 3.16 -28.27 28.52
CA ALA A 211 2.89 -29.53 27.83
C ALA A 211 3.12 -30.74 28.75
N VAL A 212 4.20 -30.72 29.54
CA VAL A 212 4.52 -31.78 30.50
C VAL A 212 3.49 -31.82 31.64
N GLN A 213 3.08 -30.66 32.17
CA GLN A 213 2.08 -30.59 33.23
C GLN A 213 0.70 -31.05 32.77
N SER A 214 0.27 -30.63 31.58
CA SER A 214 -1.04 -30.97 31.00
C SER A 214 -1.08 -32.36 30.36
N LYS A 215 0.07 -33.01 30.17
CA LYS A 215 0.26 -34.26 29.42
C LYS A 215 -0.29 -34.20 27.99
N LYS A 216 -0.32 -33.02 27.39
CA LYS A 216 -0.77 -32.76 26.01
C LYS A 216 0.23 -31.80 25.35
N MET A 217 0.56 -32.03 24.08
CA MET A 217 1.55 -31.18 23.40
C MET A 217 1.03 -29.75 23.11
N GLY A 218 -0.27 -29.56 22.87
CA GLY A 218 -0.85 -28.23 22.68
C GLY A 218 -0.15 -27.42 21.57
N GLU A 219 0.18 -26.16 21.86
CA GLU A 219 0.84 -25.24 20.92
C GLU A 219 2.30 -25.63 20.61
N LEU A 220 2.98 -26.34 21.52
CA LEU A 220 4.33 -26.82 21.29
C LEU A 220 4.40 -27.79 20.10
N GLU A 221 3.31 -28.53 19.86
CA GLU A 221 3.22 -29.43 18.71
C GLU A 221 3.34 -28.68 17.38
N MET A 222 2.69 -27.52 17.27
CA MET A 222 2.75 -26.68 16.08
C MET A 222 4.17 -26.16 15.85
N PHE A 223 4.83 -25.70 16.92
CA PHE A 223 6.23 -25.31 16.84
C PHE A 223 7.13 -26.46 16.36
N TYR A 224 6.94 -27.68 16.86
CA TYR A 224 7.71 -28.85 16.39
C TYR A 224 7.44 -29.19 14.92
N ILE A 225 6.20 -29.03 14.43
CA ILE A 225 5.90 -29.20 13.00
C ILE A 225 6.63 -28.15 12.16
N ASP A 226 6.62 -26.90 12.61
CA ASP A 226 7.27 -25.80 11.90
C ASP A 226 8.79 -25.97 11.89
N LEU A 227 9.38 -26.37 13.02
CA LEU A 227 10.80 -26.69 13.12
C LEU A 227 11.18 -27.91 12.27
N LEU A 228 10.34 -28.95 12.22
CA LEU A 228 10.51 -30.08 11.30
C LEU A 228 10.55 -29.60 9.84
N SER A 229 9.64 -28.69 9.48
CA SER A 229 9.55 -28.15 8.12
C SER A 229 10.81 -27.38 7.73
N LEU A 230 11.31 -26.53 8.63
CA LEU A 230 12.55 -25.76 8.43
C LEU A 230 13.78 -26.67 8.44
N GLY A 231 13.87 -27.63 9.36
CA GLY A 231 14.99 -28.57 9.47
C GLY A 231 15.14 -29.54 8.30
N LYS A 232 14.06 -29.74 7.51
CA LYS A 232 14.11 -30.48 6.23
C LYS A 232 14.62 -29.64 5.06
N ARG A 233 14.75 -28.33 5.22
CA ARG A 233 15.14 -27.38 4.15
C ARG A 233 16.45 -26.66 4.41
N LEU A 234 16.77 -26.41 5.68
CA LEU A 234 17.94 -25.67 6.11
C LEU A 234 18.99 -26.60 6.73
N ASN A 235 20.27 -26.29 6.50
CA ASN A 235 21.36 -26.90 7.26
C ASN A 235 21.40 -26.34 8.70
N TRP A 236 22.30 -26.89 9.53
CA TRP A 236 22.38 -26.53 10.95
C TRP A 236 22.64 -25.04 11.16
N ILE A 237 23.69 -24.49 10.57
CA ILE A 237 24.06 -23.09 10.78
C ILE A 237 22.99 -22.15 10.21
N GLN A 238 22.38 -22.48 9.07
CA GLN A 238 21.28 -21.69 8.52
C GLN A 238 20.09 -21.63 9.47
N LEU A 239 19.73 -22.75 10.09
CA LEU A 239 18.65 -22.83 11.07
C LEU A 239 18.99 -22.04 12.35
N CYS A 240 20.21 -22.21 12.88
CA CYS A 240 20.67 -21.48 14.07
C CYS A 240 20.61 -19.97 13.86
N GLU A 241 21.14 -19.45 12.74
CA GLU A 241 21.14 -18.01 12.49
C GLU A 241 19.73 -17.44 12.33
N LEU A 242 18.79 -18.19 11.72
CA LEU A 242 17.41 -17.75 11.59
C LEU A 242 16.71 -17.69 12.95
N LEU A 243 16.84 -18.73 13.77
CA LEU A 243 16.18 -18.82 15.07
C LEU A 243 16.78 -17.83 16.09
N ARG A 244 18.04 -17.42 15.90
CA ARG A 244 18.70 -16.42 16.73
C ARG A 244 18.09 -15.03 16.60
N ILE A 245 17.57 -14.70 15.41
CA ILE A 245 16.93 -13.41 15.10
C ILE A 245 15.39 -13.48 15.08
N THR A 246 14.82 -14.58 15.57
CA THR A 246 13.37 -14.81 15.63
C THR A 246 12.91 -14.75 17.08
N ASP A 247 12.01 -13.82 17.40
CA ASP A 247 11.61 -13.60 18.79
C ASP A 247 10.48 -14.51 19.27
N SER A 248 9.63 -15.01 18.36
CA SER A 248 8.44 -15.80 18.73
C SER A 248 8.27 -17.11 17.95
N ALA A 249 7.71 -18.13 18.61
CA ALA A 249 7.32 -19.40 18.01
C ALA A 249 6.35 -19.21 16.82
N LYS A 250 5.49 -18.20 16.88
CA LYS A 250 4.60 -17.83 15.77
C LYS A 250 5.40 -17.46 14.52
N THR A 251 6.43 -16.64 14.66
CA THR A 251 7.27 -16.21 13.53
C THR A 251 8.03 -17.40 12.94
N VAL A 252 8.46 -18.37 13.76
CA VAL A 252 9.04 -19.63 13.25
C VAL A 252 8.05 -20.35 12.34
N GLY A 253 6.77 -20.40 12.72
CA GLY A 253 5.70 -20.96 11.89
C GLY A 253 5.43 -20.15 10.61
N GLU A 254 5.51 -18.83 10.68
CA GLU A 254 5.42 -17.95 9.50
C GLU A 254 6.56 -18.23 8.51
N TYR A 255 7.80 -18.40 8.98
CA TYR A 255 8.92 -18.78 8.11
C TYR A 255 8.80 -20.20 7.57
N ALA A 256 8.34 -21.16 8.38
CA ALA A 256 8.06 -22.52 7.91
C ALA A 256 6.99 -22.54 6.82
N HIS A 257 5.98 -21.66 6.93
CA HIS A 257 4.98 -21.46 5.89
C HIS A 257 5.58 -20.82 4.63
N LEU A 258 6.31 -19.71 4.76
CA LEU A 258 6.95 -19.03 3.63
C LEU A 258 7.93 -19.93 2.88
N ALA A 259 8.71 -20.76 3.59
CA ALA A 259 9.62 -21.73 3.01
C ALA A 259 8.91 -22.85 2.24
N ARG A 260 7.64 -23.15 2.57
CA ARG A 260 6.81 -24.11 1.84
C ARG A 260 6.13 -23.51 0.62
N VAL A 261 5.60 -22.29 0.74
CA VAL A 261 4.80 -21.64 -0.31
C VAL A 261 5.68 -21.00 -1.39
N ALA A 262 6.84 -20.46 -1.01
CA ALA A 262 7.74 -19.76 -1.93
C ALA A 262 9.19 -20.26 -1.81
N PRO A 263 9.47 -21.55 -2.10
CA PRO A 263 10.80 -22.15 -1.94
C PRO A 263 11.87 -21.44 -2.78
N ASP A 264 11.53 -21.01 -4.01
CA ASP A 264 12.47 -20.33 -4.91
C ASP A 264 12.90 -18.96 -4.39
N ASN A 265 12.06 -18.33 -3.56
CA ASN A 265 12.31 -17.02 -2.97
C ASN A 265 12.84 -17.12 -1.52
N LEU A 266 12.98 -18.33 -0.98
CA LEU A 266 13.50 -18.55 0.37
C LEU A 266 14.87 -17.89 0.58
N PRO A 267 15.85 -17.96 -0.37
CA PRO A 267 17.12 -17.26 -0.19
C PRO A 267 16.94 -15.75 0.01
N LEU A 268 15.99 -15.13 -0.70
CA LEU A 268 15.72 -13.70 -0.60
C LEU A 268 15.08 -13.33 0.75
N ILE A 269 14.06 -14.11 1.17
CA ILE A 269 13.37 -13.91 2.45
C ILE A 269 14.32 -14.12 3.63
N TYR A 270 15.10 -15.21 3.59
CA TYR A 270 16.10 -15.54 4.59
C TYR A 270 17.18 -14.46 4.69
N SER A 271 17.70 -14.02 3.54
CA SER A 271 18.73 -12.98 3.51
C SER A 271 18.19 -11.65 4.01
N ALA A 272 16.95 -11.28 3.67
CA ALA A 272 16.32 -10.08 4.21
C ALA A 272 16.25 -10.12 5.74
N ALA A 273 15.88 -11.26 6.33
CA ALA A 273 15.79 -11.46 7.78
C ALA A 273 17.13 -11.19 8.48
N LEU A 274 18.20 -11.86 8.02
CA LEU A 274 19.55 -11.69 8.57
C LEU A 274 20.09 -10.27 8.35
N PHE A 275 19.82 -9.71 7.17
CA PHE A 275 20.31 -8.38 6.80
C PHE A 275 19.62 -7.27 7.61
N SER A 276 18.33 -7.45 7.97
CA SER A 276 17.61 -6.56 8.86
C SER A 276 17.79 -6.84 10.35
N ASP A 277 18.40 -7.96 10.72
CA ASP A 277 18.56 -8.45 12.09
C ASP A 277 17.21 -8.63 12.83
N SER A 278 16.17 -9.03 12.09
CA SER A 278 14.84 -9.29 12.65
C SER A 278 14.00 -10.10 11.68
N ALA A 279 13.72 -11.35 12.06
CA ALA A 279 12.85 -12.22 11.28
C ALA A 279 11.39 -11.74 11.33
N ASP A 280 10.94 -11.26 12.50
CA ASP A 280 9.53 -10.92 12.77
C ASP A 280 9.02 -9.78 11.88
N ARG A 281 9.87 -8.76 11.65
CA ARG A 281 9.50 -7.63 10.77
C ARG A 281 9.34 -8.07 9.33
N VAL A 282 10.20 -8.97 8.85
CA VAL A 282 10.14 -9.50 7.48
C VAL A 282 8.91 -10.38 7.30
N ALA A 283 8.62 -11.28 8.24
CA ALA A 283 7.45 -12.13 8.18
C ALA A 283 6.15 -11.30 8.21
N SER A 284 6.06 -10.34 9.16
CA SER A 284 4.92 -9.41 9.24
C SER A 284 4.71 -8.64 7.94
N TYR A 285 5.78 -8.15 7.32
CA TYR A 285 5.72 -7.42 6.05
C TYR A 285 5.23 -8.31 4.90
N LEU A 286 5.77 -9.51 4.76
CA LEU A 286 5.40 -10.46 3.70
C LEU A 286 3.97 -10.98 3.86
N ILE A 287 3.54 -11.25 5.08
CA ILE A 287 2.16 -11.66 5.38
C ILE A 287 1.18 -10.50 5.18
N HIS A 288 1.61 -9.24 5.26
CA HIS A 288 0.73 -8.12 4.96
C HIS A 288 0.64 -7.83 3.46
N TYR A 289 1.76 -7.83 2.74
CA TYR A 289 1.84 -7.34 1.35
C TYR A 289 1.99 -8.43 0.29
N GLY A 290 2.15 -9.70 0.66
CA GLY A 290 2.20 -10.82 -0.30
C GLY A 290 3.39 -10.72 -1.27
N LYS A 291 3.15 -11.10 -2.54
CA LYS A 291 4.15 -11.02 -3.62
C LYS A 291 4.64 -9.59 -3.90
N ASN A 292 3.78 -8.59 -3.76
CA ASN A 292 4.19 -7.19 -3.90
C ASN A 292 5.22 -6.81 -2.82
N GLY A 293 5.01 -7.30 -1.59
CA GLY A 293 5.98 -7.15 -0.51
C GLY A 293 7.32 -7.86 -0.80
N LEU A 294 7.28 -9.02 -1.44
CA LEU A 294 8.50 -9.73 -1.84
C LEU A 294 9.31 -8.95 -2.88
N GLU A 295 8.64 -8.38 -3.88
CA GLU A 295 9.29 -7.52 -4.87
C GLU A 295 9.82 -6.23 -4.25
N ASP A 296 9.11 -5.66 -3.28
CA ASP A 296 9.57 -4.49 -2.53
C ASP A 296 10.83 -4.83 -1.71
N LEU A 297 10.87 -6.00 -1.08
CA LEU A 297 12.07 -6.50 -0.41
C LEU A 297 13.23 -6.73 -1.38
N ARG A 298 12.96 -7.29 -2.57
CA ARG A 298 13.97 -7.46 -3.62
C ARG A 298 14.57 -6.11 -4.03
N HIS A 299 13.73 -5.09 -4.19
CA HIS A 299 14.16 -3.74 -4.52
C HIS A 299 14.93 -3.08 -3.37
N ALA A 300 14.53 -3.28 -2.12
CA ALA A 300 15.28 -2.77 -0.98
C ALA A 300 16.66 -3.45 -0.83
N LEU A 301 16.73 -4.77 -1.05
CA LEU A 301 17.98 -5.53 -1.02
C LEU A 301 18.98 -5.06 -2.07
N SER A 302 18.53 -4.56 -3.23
CA SER A 302 19.42 -4.02 -4.27
C SER A 302 20.10 -2.72 -3.87
N HIS A 303 19.55 -1.99 -2.90
CA HIS A 303 20.08 -0.71 -2.45
C HIS A 303 20.94 -0.82 -1.18
N GLY A 304 20.96 -1.97 -0.51
CA GLY A 304 21.80 -2.24 0.66
C GLY A 304 21.04 -2.31 1.98
N GLN A 305 21.79 -2.49 3.08
CA GLN A 305 21.24 -2.84 4.39
C GLN A 305 20.33 -1.77 4.97
N GLY A 306 20.70 -0.49 4.82
CA GLY A 306 19.91 0.62 5.34
C GLY A 306 18.54 0.74 4.66
N ALA A 307 18.45 0.43 3.37
CA ALA A 307 17.20 0.43 2.63
C ALA A 307 16.23 -0.65 3.15
N VAL A 308 16.71 -1.88 3.37
CA VAL A 308 15.90 -2.97 3.92
C VAL A 308 15.44 -2.66 5.34
N ARG A 309 16.33 -2.13 6.19
CA ARG A 309 15.97 -1.71 7.54
C ARG A 309 14.93 -0.60 7.53
N LEU A 310 15.03 0.38 6.64
CA LEU A 310 14.06 1.46 6.53
C LEU A 310 12.67 0.96 6.12
N LEU A 311 12.62 0.07 5.12
CA LEU A 311 11.37 -0.54 4.65
C LEU A 311 10.66 -1.30 5.78
N LEU A 312 11.41 -2.15 6.48
CA LEU A 312 10.89 -3.00 7.55
C LEU A 312 10.58 -2.25 8.85
N LEU A 313 11.22 -1.10 9.07
CA LEU A 313 10.88 -0.20 10.17
C LEU A 313 9.52 0.47 9.94
N HIS A 314 9.26 0.93 8.71
CA HIS A 314 8.03 1.67 8.40
C HIS A 314 6.85 0.75 8.07
N GLN A 315 7.09 -0.49 7.62
CA GLN A 315 6.03 -1.47 7.27
C GLN A 315 5.03 -0.93 6.23
N VAL A 316 5.51 -0.11 5.29
CA VAL A 316 4.71 0.49 4.19
C VAL A 316 5.27 0.07 2.83
N PRO A 317 4.42 -0.03 1.79
CA PRO A 317 4.84 -0.46 0.45
C PRO A 317 5.68 0.60 -0.26
N ILE A 318 6.36 0.20 -1.34
CA ILE A 318 7.15 1.10 -2.18
C ILE A 318 6.27 1.69 -3.29
N ASN A 319 6.23 3.02 -3.40
CA ASN A 319 5.58 3.71 -4.51
C ASN A 319 6.50 3.78 -5.74
N ARG A 320 6.41 2.76 -6.59
CA ARG A 320 7.23 2.63 -7.81
C ARG A 320 6.85 3.61 -8.92
N SER A 321 5.64 4.18 -8.88
CA SER A 321 5.19 5.20 -9.83
C SER A 321 5.61 6.62 -9.43
N SER A 322 6.47 6.76 -8.41
CA SER A 322 7.00 8.06 -8.03
C SER A 322 7.85 8.62 -9.18
N GLY A 323 7.59 9.87 -9.57
CA GLY A 323 8.32 10.56 -10.63
C GLY A 323 9.83 10.73 -10.33
N PRO A 324 10.61 11.28 -11.27
CA PRO A 324 12.04 11.51 -11.07
C PRO A 324 12.25 12.38 -9.83
N ALA A 325 13.16 11.95 -8.96
CA ALA A 325 13.49 12.67 -7.74
C ALA A 325 14.84 13.38 -7.89
N LEU A 326 14.93 14.61 -7.40
CA LEU A 326 16.23 15.27 -7.25
C LEU A 326 16.98 14.62 -6.08
N GLY A 327 18.24 14.21 -6.28
CA GLY A 327 19.04 13.54 -5.23
C GLY A 327 19.14 14.35 -3.92
N PHE A 328 19.25 15.67 -4.01
CA PHE A 328 19.22 16.56 -2.84
C PHE A 328 17.87 16.53 -2.10
N ALA A 329 16.76 16.46 -2.82
CA ALA A 329 15.44 16.36 -2.23
C ALA A 329 15.23 15.01 -1.53
N ALA A 330 15.81 13.92 -2.04
CA ALA A 330 15.80 12.62 -1.38
C ALA A 330 16.55 12.64 -0.05
N ARG A 331 17.70 13.31 0.01
CA ARG A 331 18.47 13.49 1.25
C ARG A 331 17.72 14.30 2.30
N ILE A 332 17.06 15.39 1.91
CA ILE A 332 16.20 16.16 2.83
C ILE A 332 14.99 15.34 3.27
N ALA A 333 14.35 14.61 2.36
CA ALA A 333 13.21 13.75 2.68
C ALA A 333 13.58 12.63 3.64
N PHE A 334 14.80 12.09 3.54
CA PHE A 334 15.32 11.10 4.48
C PHE A 334 15.62 11.70 5.87
N LEU A 335 16.29 12.85 5.94
CA LEU A 335 16.67 13.48 7.21
C LEU A 335 15.47 14.10 7.96
N HIS A 336 14.56 14.74 7.23
CA HIS A 336 13.42 15.47 7.78
C HIS A 336 12.12 15.13 7.04
N PRO A 337 11.61 13.89 7.19
CA PRO A 337 10.46 13.41 6.42
C PRO A 337 9.20 14.26 6.62
N ARG A 338 8.93 14.73 7.86
CA ARG A 338 7.77 15.58 8.16
C ARG A 338 7.86 16.96 7.51
N LEU A 339 9.06 17.57 7.49
CA LEU A 339 9.27 18.88 6.87
C LEU A 339 9.21 18.78 5.35
N ALA A 340 9.77 17.71 4.77
CA ALA A 340 9.68 17.47 3.34
C ALA A 340 8.21 17.28 2.89
N LEU A 341 7.42 16.54 3.68
CA LEU A 341 5.99 16.33 3.40
C LEU A 341 5.19 17.63 3.52
N LEU A 342 5.44 18.42 4.57
CA LEU A 342 4.81 19.73 4.72
C LEU A 342 5.23 20.68 3.58
N GLY A 343 6.50 20.66 3.19
CA GLY A 343 7.02 21.42 2.05
C GLY A 343 6.35 21.03 0.73
N LYS A 344 6.17 19.72 0.48
CA LYS A 344 5.44 19.21 -0.69
C LYS A 344 4.00 19.70 -0.74
N TYR A 345 3.27 19.64 0.37
CA TYR A 345 1.89 20.09 0.42
C TYR A 345 1.75 21.61 0.31
N LEU A 346 2.65 22.37 0.94
CA LEU A 346 2.70 23.82 0.75
C LEU A 346 3.05 24.19 -0.69
N ALA A 347 3.97 23.47 -1.34
CA ALA A 347 4.29 23.70 -2.74
C ALA A 347 3.08 23.42 -3.65
N PHE A 348 2.31 22.35 -3.40
CA PHE A 348 1.07 22.12 -4.15
C PHE A 348 0.03 23.22 -3.92
N LEU A 349 -0.17 23.65 -2.68
CA LEU A 349 -1.13 24.70 -2.34
C LEU A 349 -0.73 26.06 -2.93
N LEU A 350 0.51 26.49 -2.70
CA LEU A 350 1.04 27.77 -3.20
C LEU A 350 1.15 27.77 -4.72
N GLY A 351 1.63 26.68 -5.31
CA GLY A 351 1.74 26.52 -6.76
C GLY A 351 0.36 26.60 -7.44
N ALA A 352 -0.63 25.87 -6.94
CA ALA A 352 -2.00 25.94 -7.45
C ALA A 352 -2.59 27.34 -7.28
N PHE A 353 -2.38 27.97 -6.12
CA PHE A 353 -2.82 29.34 -5.85
C PHE A 353 -2.23 30.36 -6.84
N CYS A 354 -0.92 30.29 -7.10
CA CYS A 354 -0.24 31.14 -8.07
C CYS A 354 -0.79 30.94 -9.49
N VAL A 355 -1.06 29.70 -9.91
CA VAL A 355 -1.63 29.41 -11.23
C VAL A 355 -3.03 30.01 -11.37
N PHE A 356 -3.94 29.75 -10.43
CA PHE A 356 -5.29 30.32 -10.50
C PHE A 356 -5.29 31.84 -10.41
N ARG A 357 -4.39 32.43 -9.63
CA ARG A 357 -4.20 33.89 -9.58
C ARG A 357 -3.68 34.46 -10.91
N GLY A 358 -2.76 33.76 -11.57
CA GLY A 358 -2.27 34.11 -12.89
C GLY A 358 -3.39 34.11 -13.92
N LEU A 359 -4.24 33.08 -13.91
CA LEU A 359 -5.42 33.00 -14.79
C LEU A 359 -6.43 34.12 -14.50
N GLU A 360 -6.72 34.41 -13.23
CA GLU A 360 -7.62 35.52 -12.87
C GLU A 360 -7.09 36.87 -13.35
N THR A 361 -5.79 37.14 -13.19
CA THR A 361 -5.19 38.42 -13.61
C THR A 361 -5.06 38.58 -15.14
N GLY A 362 -5.02 37.47 -15.88
CA GLY A 362 -4.93 37.47 -17.36
C GLY A 362 -6.29 37.49 -18.07
N PHE A 363 -7.32 36.86 -17.49
CA PHE A 363 -8.65 36.71 -18.10
C PHE A 363 -9.76 37.55 -17.42
N ALA A 364 -9.45 38.32 -16.38
CA ALA A 364 -10.45 39.17 -15.74
C ALA A 364 -10.95 40.27 -16.70
N PRO A 365 -12.27 40.38 -16.94
CA PRO A 365 -12.83 41.55 -17.61
C PRO A 365 -12.59 42.80 -16.76
N PRO A 366 -12.46 43.99 -17.37
CA PRO A 366 -12.25 45.24 -16.65
C PRO A 366 -13.52 45.65 -15.89
N THR A 367 -13.82 44.99 -14.78
CA THR A 367 -14.89 45.41 -13.88
C THR A 367 -14.33 45.60 -12.47
N THR A 368 -14.74 46.72 -11.87
CA THR A 368 -14.12 47.41 -10.73
C THR A 368 -14.34 46.75 -9.35
N ILE A 369 -14.55 45.43 -9.27
CA ILE A 369 -14.91 44.77 -8.00
C ILE A 369 -14.00 43.56 -7.74
N GLU A 370 -12.88 43.80 -7.05
CA GLU A 370 -11.80 42.85 -6.81
C GLU A 370 -12.07 41.79 -5.71
N ALA A 371 -13.20 41.84 -5.01
CA ALA A 371 -13.42 41.03 -3.80
C ALA A 371 -13.94 39.58 -4.02
N PRO A 372 -14.92 39.31 -4.90
CA PRO A 372 -15.48 37.95 -5.04
C PRO A 372 -14.56 36.98 -5.80
N ALA A 373 -13.65 37.47 -6.64
CA ALA A 373 -12.69 36.64 -7.39
C ALA A 373 -11.59 36.03 -6.47
N ARG A 374 -11.14 36.78 -5.45
CA ARG A 374 -10.09 36.30 -4.53
C ARG A 374 -10.49 35.04 -3.73
N MET A 375 -11.79 34.90 -3.48
CA MET A 375 -12.35 33.76 -2.75
C MET A 375 -12.52 32.53 -3.66
N THR A 376 -12.77 32.72 -4.97
CA THR A 376 -12.87 31.62 -5.94
C THR A 376 -11.50 31.00 -6.21
N SER A 377 -10.45 31.78 -6.47
CA SER A 377 -9.09 31.24 -6.69
C SER A 377 -8.57 30.44 -5.49
N SER A 378 -8.82 30.90 -4.27
CA SER A 378 -8.36 30.20 -3.06
C SER A 378 -9.03 28.83 -2.88
N VAL A 379 -10.35 28.74 -3.12
CA VAL A 379 -11.09 27.46 -3.04
C VAL A 379 -10.62 26.50 -4.14
N LEU A 380 -10.39 27.02 -5.35
CA LEU A 380 -9.89 26.23 -6.48
C LEU A 380 -8.46 25.74 -6.26
N ALA A 381 -7.60 26.55 -5.66
CA ALA A 381 -6.26 26.17 -5.28
C ALA A 381 -6.26 25.01 -4.27
N VAL A 382 -7.13 25.07 -3.25
CA VAL A 382 -7.25 24.00 -2.25
C VAL A 382 -7.75 22.70 -2.90
N LEU A 383 -8.76 22.77 -3.76
CA LEU A 383 -9.28 21.59 -4.47
C LEU A 383 -8.22 20.97 -5.40
N ALA A 384 -7.54 21.79 -6.19
CA ALA A 384 -6.48 21.32 -7.08
C ALA A 384 -5.29 20.73 -6.32
N ALA A 385 -4.87 21.37 -5.22
CA ALA A 385 -3.83 20.84 -4.35
C ALA A 385 -4.25 19.50 -3.73
N GLY A 386 -5.51 19.37 -3.30
CA GLY A 386 -6.08 18.10 -2.82
C GLY A 386 -6.03 17.00 -3.87
N ILE A 387 -6.39 17.30 -5.12
CA ILE A 387 -6.28 16.35 -6.25
C ILE A 387 -4.83 15.95 -6.48
N LEU A 388 -3.89 16.90 -6.47
CA LEU A 388 -2.46 16.62 -6.65
C LEU A 388 -1.92 15.72 -5.53
N VAL A 389 -2.31 15.96 -4.28
CA VAL A 389 -1.96 15.07 -3.16
C VAL A 389 -2.48 13.66 -3.40
N LEU A 390 -3.77 13.51 -3.72
CA LEU A 390 -4.37 12.21 -4.01
C LEU A 390 -3.72 11.50 -5.20
N ALA A 391 -3.33 12.24 -6.24
CA ALA A 391 -2.62 11.69 -7.40
C ALA A 391 -1.22 11.19 -7.04
N THR A 392 -0.51 11.88 -6.15
CA THR A 392 0.82 11.45 -5.69
C THR A 392 0.80 10.37 -4.61
N GLU A 393 -0.33 10.17 -3.94
CA GLU A 393 -0.47 9.23 -2.82
C GLU A 393 -1.54 8.13 -3.07
N PRO A 394 -1.26 7.17 -3.97
CA PRO A 394 -2.23 6.12 -4.34
C PRO A 394 -2.61 5.22 -3.15
N PHE A 395 -1.73 5.07 -2.16
CA PHE A 395 -1.93 4.22 -0.98
C PHE A 395 -2.77 4.87 0.13
N LEU A 396 -3.17 6.14 0.02
CA LEU A 396 -4.16 6.72 0.94
C LEU A 396 -5.53 6.06 0.78
N LEU A 397 -5.88 5.70 -0.46
CA LEU A 397 -7.21 5.25 -0.86
C LEU A 397 -7.28 3.74 -1.08
N LYS A 398 -6.14 3.09 -1.35
CA LYS A 398 -6.08 1.66 -1.65
C LYS A 398 -5.95 0.84 -0.37
N ALA A 399 -6.96 0.05 -0.04
CA ALA A 399 -6.81 -1.01 0.96
C ALA A 399 -5.76 -2.02 0.46
N ALA A 400 -4.84 -2.44 1.34
CA ALA A 400 -3.85 -3.45 0.98
C ALA A 400 -4.58 -4.72 0.52
N PRO A 401 -4.31 -5.24 -0.68
CA PRO A 401 -4.96 -6.45 -1.16
C PRO A 401 -4.65 -7.61 -0.20
N PRO A 402 -5.57 -8.56 0.00
CA PRO A 402 -5.32 -9.71 0.86
C PRO A 402 -4.10 -10.47 0.36
N SER A 403 -3.09 -10.60 1.20
CA SER A 403 -1.84 -11.29 0.88
C SER A 403 -2.09 -12.75 0.51
N GLU A 404 -1.49 -13.22 -0.58
CA GLU A 404 -1.51 -14.64 -0.96
C GLU A 404 -0.75 -15.53 0.05
N PHE A 405 0.14 -14.95 0.86
CA PHE A 405 0.88 -15.61 1.93
C PHE A 405 0.13 -15.67 3.26
N ARG A 406 -1.11 -15.15 3.34
CA ARG A 406 -1.95 -15.39 4.54
C ARG A 406 -2.33 -16.85 4.57
N LEU A 407 -2.05 -17.49 5.71
CA LEU A 407 -2.43 -18.86 6.05
C LEU A 407 -3.86 -19.15 5.59
N ARG A 408 -4.01 -19.77 4.42
CA ARG A 408 -5.20 -20.53 4.10
C ARG A 408 -5.08 -21.82 4.91
N LEU A 409 -5.80 -21.91 6.02
CA LEU A 409 -6.13 -23.20 6.60
C LEU A 409 -6.91 -23.97 5.53
N THR A 410 -6.21 -24.72 4.69
CA THR A 410 -6.82 -25.82 3.95
C THR A 410 -7.07 -26.89 4.99
N ILE A 411 -8.22 -26.80 5.66
CA ILE A 411 -8.74 -27.94 6.43
C ILE A 411 -8.96 -29.04 5.38
N PRO A 412 -8.18 -30.13 5.36
CA PRO A 412 -8.48 -31.28 4.52
C PRO A 412 -9.64 -32.01 5.21
N ALA A 413 -10.82 -31.39 5.20
CA ALA A 413 -12.03 -32.03 5.68
C ALA A 413 -12.46 -33.01 4.59
N LEU A 414 -12.19 -34.29 4.87
CA LEU A 414 -12.90 -35.45 4.35
C LEU A 414 -12.91 -35.56 2.81
N ALA A 415 -11.92 -36.28 2.29
CA ALA A 415 -12.15 -37.16 1.15
C ALA A 415 -13.25 -38.15 1.55
N ASN A 416 -14.51 -37.76 1.33
CA ASN A 416 -15.74 -38.57 1.24
C ASN A 416 -16.96 -37.73 1.64
N LEU A 417 -17.24 -36.63 0.95
CA LEU A 417 -18.61 -36.19 0.70
C LEU A 417 -18.67 -35.59 -0.70
N THR A 418 -19.40 -36.30 -1.56
CA THR A 418 -19.90 -35.87 -2.87
C THR A 418 -20.42 -34.44 -2.86
N ASP A 419 -20.06 -33.67 -3.88
CA ASP A 419 -20.68 -32.42 -4.33
C ASP A 419 -21.12 -31.44 -3.23
N VAL A 420 -20.16 -30.66 -2.73
CA VAL A 420 -20.48 -29.32 -2.23
C VAL A 420 -19.69 -28.31 -3.05
N LYS A 421 -20.43 -27.59 -3.88
CA LYS A 421 -20.02 -26.39 -4.61
C LYS A 421 -19.10 -25.54 -3.73
N PRO A 422 -17.92 -25.10 -4.22
CA PRO A 422 -16.99 -24.33 -3.39
C PRO A 422 -17.71 -23.10 -2.80
N PRO A 423 -17.50 -22.78 -1.51
CA PRO A 423 -18.10 -21.61 -0.91
C PRO A 423 -17.67 -20.39 -1.71
N THR A 424 -18.68 -19.66 -2.19
CA THR A 424 -18.55 -18.35 -2.83
C THR A 424 -17.54 -17.51 -2.07
N THR A 425 -16.50 -17.08 -2.79
CA THR A 425 -15.61 -15.98 -2.40
C THR A 425 -16.42 -14.90 -1.70
N PRO A 426 -16.10 -14.47 -0.47
CA PRO A 426 -16.65 -13.22 0.04
C PRO A 426 -16.24 -12.16 -0.97
N ALA A 427 -17.23 -11.55 -1.62
CA ALA A 427 -17.03 -10.50 -2.59
C ALA A 427 -16.09 -9.47 -1.94
N SER A 428 -14.90 -9.36 -2.51
CA SER A 428 -13.97 -8.30 -2.16
C SER A 428 -14.74 -7.01 -2.30
N ALA A 429 -14.76 -6.17 -1.26
CA ALA A 429 -15.19 -4.79 -1.44
C ALA A 429 -14.42 -4.27 -2.68
N PRO A 430 -15.11 -3.75 -3.71
CA PRO A 430 -14.43 -3.33 -4.92
C PRO A 430 -13.47 -2.23 -4.50
N ALA A 431 -12.17 -2.56 -4.45
CA ALA A 431 -11.14 -1.57 -4.28
C ALA A 431 -11.23 -0.69 -5.53
N MET A 432 -11.92 0.46 -5.42
CA MET A 432 -12.06 1.38 -6.53
C MET A 432 -10.66 1.75 -7.00
N GLU A 433 -10.41 1.58 -8.30
CA GLU A 433 -9.12 1.92 -8.88
C GLU A 433 -8.81 3.41 -8.68
N THR A 434 -7.56 3.72 -8.33
CA THR A 434 -7.11 5.09 -8.09
C THR A 434 -7.37 6.00 -9.30
N SER A 435 -7.27 5.44 -10.52
CA SER A 435 -7.62 6.12 -11.78
C SER A 435 -9.07 6.63 -11.79
N THR A 436 -9.98 5.82 -11.25
CA THR A 436 -11.42 6.11 -11.22
C THR A 436 -11.72 7.15 -10.17
N LEU A 437 -11.14 7.01 -8.98
CA LEU A 437 -11.33 7.97 -7.89
C LEU A 437 -10.73 9.34 -8.27
N LEU A 438 -9.59 9.36 -8.96
CA LEU A 438 -8.99 10.57 -9.52
C LEU A 438 -9.90 11.22 -10.57
N SER A 439 -10.47 10.44 -11.49
CA SER A 439 -11.42 10.94 -12.49
C SER A 439 -12.68 11.54 -11.83
N ILE A 440 -13.25 10.86 -10.83
CA ILE A 440 -14.38 11.35 -10.04
C ILE A 440 -14.04 12.69 -9.37
N ALA A 441 -12.84 12.81 -8.77
CA ALA A 441 -12.40 14.04 -8.10
C ALA A 441 -12.23 15.22 -9.08
N ILE A 442 -11.69 14.95 -10.28
CA ILE A 442 -11.56 15.96 -11.35
C ILE A 442 -12.94 16.45 -11.79
N PHE A 443 -13.89 15.54 -12.06
CA PHE A 443 -15.24 15.93 -12.46
C PHE A 443 -15.97 16.71 -11.37
N ALA A 444 -15.87 16.27 -10.10
CA ALA A 444 -16.41 17.02 -8.98
C ALA A 444 -15.83 18.44 -8.91
N THR A 445 -14.54 18.62 -9.19
CA THR A 445 -13.89 19.93 -9.19
C THR A 445 -14.41 20.84 -10.31
N PHE A 446 -14.58 20.32 -11.53
CA PHE A 446 -15.21 21.09 -12.61
C PHE A 446 -16.64 21.51 -12.28
N GLN A 447 -17.40 20.65 -11.60
CA GLN A 447 -18.75 20.99 -11.16
C GLN A 447 -18.76 22.07 -10.07
N VAL A 448 -17.80 22.05 -9.15
CA VAL A 448 -17.63 23.13 -8.16
C VAL A 448 -17.23 24.45 -8.84
N ILE A 449 -16.33 24.41 -9.84
CA ILE A 449 -15.97 25.59 -10.65
C ILE A 449 -17.23 26.18 -11.29
N MET A 450 -18.01 25.35 -11.98
CA MET A 450 -19.21 25.78 -12.68
C MET A 450 -20.25 26.37 -11.71
N TYR A 451 -20.45 25.73 -10.56
CA TYR A 451 -21.31 26.24 -9.49
C TYR A 451 -20.88 27.63 -9.01
N LEU A 452 -19.58 27.84 -8.78
CA LEU A 452 -19.04 29.14 -8.37
C LEU A 452 -19.23 30.21 -9.46
N VAL A 453 -19.00 29.88 -10.74
CA VAL A 453 -19.23 30.78 -11.87
C VAL A 453 -20.70 31.24 -11.92
N CYS A 454 -21.65 30.31 -11.74
CA CYS A 454 -23.07 30.64 -11.66
C CYS A 454 -23.37 31.61 -10.51
N LEU A 455 -22.80 31.39 -9.32
CA LEU A 455 -23.00 32.29 -8.17
C LEU A 455 -22.41 33.69 -8.39
N VAL A 456 -21.23 33.77 -9.01
CA VAL A 456 -20.61 35.05 -9.34
C VAL A 456 -21.50 35.82 -10.31
N LYS A 457 -22.04 35.16 -11.35
CA LYS A 457 -22.94 35.79 -12.32
C LYS A 457 -24.26 36.25 -11.71
N ILE A 458 -24.85 35.46 -10.81
CA ILE A 458 -26.05 35.88 -10.06
C ILE A 458 -25.76 37.14 -9.23
N ARG A 459 -24.59 37.20 -8.55
CA ARG A 459 -24.17 38.38 -7.77
C ARG A 459 -23.85 39.59 -8.65
N GLU A 460 -23.32 39.38 -9.84
CA GLU A 460 -23.05 40.45 -10.81
C GLU A 460 -24.37 41.11 -11.22
N ILE A 461 -25.36 40.31 -11.66
CA ILE A 461 -26.68 40.80 -12.07
C ILE A 461 -27.41 41.47 -10.90
N SER A 462 -27.31 40.93 -9.68
CA SER A 462 -27.99 41.51 -8.53
C SER A 462 -27.48 42.90 -8.16
N ARG A 463 -26.18 43.16 -8.37
CA ARG A 463 -25.52 44.43 -8.05
C ARG A 463 -25.66 45.50 -9.13
N GLN A 464 -26.11 45.16 -10.33
CA GLN A 464 -26.37 46.15 -11.37
C GLN A 464 -27.49 47.11 -10.93
N VAL A 465 -27.30 48.42 -11.14
CA VAL A 465 -28.29 49.45 -10.78
C VAL A 465 -29.27 49.63 -11.94
N VAL A 466 -30.12 48.62 -12.16
CA VAL A 466 -31.03 48.53 -13.30
C VAL A 466 -32.41 48.05 -12.81
N PRO A 467 -33.54 48.47 -13.43
CA PRO A 467 -34.88 48.07 -12.99
C PRO A 467 -35.07 46.55 -12.84
N PRO A 468 -35.88 46.08 -11.86
CA PRO A 468 -36.07 44.66 -11.57
C PRO A 468 -36.50 43.81 -12.78
N LEU A 469 -37.31 44.37 -13.67
CA LEU A 469 -37.75 43.69 -14.91
C LEU A 469 -36.59 43.39 -15.87
N VAL A 470 -35.61 44.30 -15.96
CA VAL A 470 -34.44 44.11 -16.83
C VAL A 470 -33.49 43.09 -16.20
N LYS A 471 -33.35 43.07 -14.86
CA LYS A 471 -32.61 42.01 -14.16
C LYS A 471 -33.21 40.63 -14.41
N LEU A 472 -34.54 40.53 -14.44
CA LEU A 472 -35.24 39.29 -14.75
C LEU A 472 -34.92 38.81 -16.18
N ARG A 473 -34.94 39.71 -17.17
CA ARG A 473 -34.53 39.40 -18.56
C ARG A 473 -33.07 38.98 -18.67
N LEU A 474 -32.16 39.63 -17.95
CA LEU A 474 -30.75 39.24 -17.91
C LEU A 474 -30.56 37.84 -17.32
N MET A 475 -31.36 37.47 -16.31
CA MET A 475 -31.34 36.11 -15.76
C MET A 475 -31.92 35.05 -16.72
N GLU A 476 -32.87 35.41 -17.57
CA GLU A 476 -33.38 34.53 -18.64
C GLU A 476 -32.33 34.33 -19.73
N ASN A 477 -31.59 35.38 -20.08
CA ASN A 477 -30.53 35.31 -21.09
C ASN A 477 -29.39 34.36 -20.67
N GLU A 478 -29.06 34.32 -19.38
CA GLU A 478 -28.00 33.45 -18.83
C GLU A 478 -28.51 32.04 -18.46
N GLU A 479 -29.70 31.63 -18.90
CA GLU A 479 -30.26 30.32 -18.54
C GLU A 479 -29.40 29.15 -19.00
N ASN A 480 -28.81 29.25 -20.21
CA ASN A 480 -27.88 28.25 -20.73
C ASN A 480 -26.60 28.14 -19.88
N LEU A 481 -26.14 29.25 -19.27
CA LEU A 481 -25.00 29.23 -18.37
C LEU A 481 -25.36 28.50 -17.06
N PHE A 482 -26.58 28.70 -16.55
CA PHE A 482 -27.05 28.00 -15.35
C PHE A 482 -27.26 26.49 -15.58
N ASP A 483 -27.44 26.06 -16.83
CA ASP A 483 -27.42 24.64 -17.24
C ASP A 483 -26.00 24.12 -17.54
N GLY A 484 -24.96 24.94 -17.38
CA GLY A 484 -23.55 24.60 -17.62
C GLY A 484 -23.08 23.32 -16.93
N GLY A 485 -23.55 23.05 -15.71
CA GLY A 485 -23.20 21.83 -14.97
C GLY A 485 -23.64 20.55 -15.69
N LEU A 486 -24.79 20.57 -16.38
CA LEU A 486 -25.28 19.44 -17.15
C LEU A 486 -24.43 19.22 -18.41
N TYR A 487 -24.06 20.30 -19.11
CA TYR A 487 -23.20 20.20 -20.29
C TYR A 487 -21.81 19.65 -19.95
N ILE A 488 -21.22 20.07 -18.83
CA ILE A 488 -19.95 19.50 -18.34
C ILE A 488 -20.12 18.02 -18.01
N GLY A 489 -21.24 17.63 -17.38
CA GLY A 489 -21.52 16.23 -17.05
C GLY A 489 -21.58 15.32 -18.29
N ILE A 490 -22.33 15.75 -19.30
CA ILE A 490 -22.49 15.05 -20.58
C ILE A 490 -21.16 14.99 -21.34
N ALA A 491 -20.44 16.11 -21.42
CA ALA A 491 -19.13 16.18 -22.08
C ALA A 491 -18.11 15.25 -21.40
N GLY A 492 -18.13 15.17 -20.06
CA GLY A 492 -17.29 14.25 -19.30
C GLY A 492 -17.57 12.78 -19.63
N THR A 493 -18.85 12.41 -19.71
CA THR A 493 -19.28 11.06 -20.08
C THR A 493 -18.88 10.71 -21.51
N ALA A 494 -19.10 11.63 -22.47
CA ALA A 494 -18.72 11.44 -23.86
C ALA A 494 -17.19 11.27 -24.01
N SER A 495 -16.41 12.09 -23.30
CA SER A 495 -14.94 12.02 -23.32
C SER A 495 -14.43 10.70 -22.72
N ALA A 496 -15.04 10.23 -21.62
CA ALA A 496 -14.69 8.96 -21.02
C ALA A 496 -14.96 7.78 -21.95
N LEU A 497 -16.09 7.81 -22.68
CA LEU A 497 -16.44 6.78 -23.66
C LEU A 497 -15.46 6.76 -24.83
N VAL A 498 -15.06 7.93 -25.35
CA VAL A 498 -14.05 8.02 -26.42
C VAL A 498 -12.70 7.48 -25.97
N LEU A 499 -12.22 7.86 -24.77
CA LEU A 499 -10.95 7.38 -24.22
C LEU A 499 -10.96 5.86 -23.94
N GLN A 500 -12.13 5.31 -23.59
CA GLN A 500 -12.33 3.87 -23.42
C GLN A 500 -12.25 3.14 -24.77
N VAL A 501 -12.86 3.68 -25.84
CA VAL A 501 -12.78 3.11 -27.19
C VAL A 501 -11.34 3.14 -27.74
N LEU A 502 -10.57 4.17 -27.40
CA LEU A 502 -9.16 4.29 -27.77
C LEU A 502 -8.20 3.40 -26.94
N GLY A 503 -8.72 2.65 -25.96
CA GLY A 503 -7.91 1.74 -25.13
C GLY A 503 -6.98 2.46 -24.13
N VAL A 504 -7.17 3.76 -23.90
CA VAL A 504 -6.32 4.57 -23.01
C VAL A 504 -6.72 4.39 -21.54
N ILE A 505 -7.99 4.10 -21.26
CA ILE A 505 -8.53 3.93 -19.91
C ILE A 505 -9.35 2.63 -19.86
N GLN A 506 -9.26 1.91 -18.74
CA GLN A 506 -10.08 0.71 -18.52
C GLN A 506 -11.58 1.08 -18.44
N PRO A 507 -12.50 0.19 -18.86
CA PRO A 507 -13.94 0.40 -18.75
C PRO A 507 -14.38 0.64 -17.30
N ASN A 508 -14.47 1.90 -16.86
CA ASN A 508 -15.05 2.20 -15.56
C ASN A 508 -16.35 2.99 -15.68
N LEU A 509 -17.45 2.24 -15.63
CA LEU A 509 -18.81 2.76 -15.60
C LEU A 509 -19.05 3.75 -14.45
N LEU A 510 -18.39 3.59 -13.30
CA LEU A 510 -18.60 4.45 -12.13
C LEU A 510 -18.15 5.89 -12.38
N ALA A 511 -17.05 6.11 -13.09
CA ALA A 511 -16.57 7.46 -13.40
C ALA A 511 -17.58 8.19 -14.32
N ALA A 512 -18.07 7.51 -15.36
CA ALA A 512 -19.05 8.05 -16.29
C ALA A 512 -20.38 8.42 -15.60
N TYR A 513 -20.93 7.50 -14.79
CA TYR A 513 -22.18 7.76 -14.07
C TYR A 513 -22.03 8.86 -13.02
N SER A 514 -20.88 8.94 -12.34
CA SER A 514 -20.62 9.99 -11.36
C SER A 514 -20.61 11.40 -11.96
N SER A 515 -20.06 11.56 -13.18
CA SER A 515 -19.99 12.86 -13.88
C SER A 515 -21.38 13.44 -14.15
N ASN A 516 -22.29 12.62 -14.68
CA ASN A 516 -23.68 13.04 -14.93
C ASN A 516 -24.42 13.35 -13.63
N LEU A 517 -24.25 12.51 -12.60
CA LEU A 517 -24.89 12.74 -11.31
C LEU A 517 -24.46 14.08 -10.69
N PHE A 518 -23.16 14.39 -10.69
CA PHE A 518 -22.68 15.68 -10.19
C PHE A 518 -23.19 16.86 -11.02
N GLY A 519 -23.30 16.72 -12.35
CA GLY A 519 -23.88 17.73 -13.23
C GLY A 519 -25.33 18.06 -12.88
N ILE A 520 -26.15 17.02 -12.69
CA ILE A 520 -27.56 17.17 -12.28
C ILE A 520 -27.65 17.85 -10.90
N ILE A 521 -26.85 17.41 -9.92
CA ILE A 521 -26.82 18.00 -8.59
C ILE A 521 -26.40 19.47 -8.64
N CYS A 522 -25.39 19.82 -9.43
CA CYS A 522 -24.92 21.19 -9.60
C CYS A 522 -26.04 22.09 -10.13
N VAL A 523 -26.69 21.71 -11.24
CA VAL A 523 -27.80 22.49 -11.81
C VAL A 523 -28.98 22.58 -10.85
N ALA A 524 -29.32 21.50 -10.16
CA ALA A 524 -30.37 21.51 -9.14
C ALA A 524 -30.06 22.52 -8.02
N LEU A 525 -28.84 22.54 -7.50
CA LEU A 525 -28.44 23.51 -6.48
C LEU A 525 -28.48 24.95 -6.99
N VAL A 526 -27.99 25.23 -8.20
CA VAL A 526 -28.03 26.57 -8.79
C VAL A 526 -29.47 27.01 -9.03
N LYS A 527 -30.24 26.21 -9.78
CA LYS A 527 -31.58 26.59 -10.24
C LYS A 527 -32.60 26.62 -9.09
N ILE A 528 -32.64 25.58 -8.25
CA ILE A 528 -33.65 25.46 -7.21
C ILE A 528 -33.37 26.40 -6.04
N ARG A 529 -32.12 26.47 -5.58
CA ARG A 529 -31.79 27.22 -4.36
C ARG A 529 -31.51 28.70 -4.64
N HIS A 530 -30.77 29.04 -5.69
CA HIS A 530 -30.30 30.40 -5.92
C HIS A 530 -31.12 31.15 -6.96
N VAL A 531 -31.24 30.61 -8.18
CA VAL A 531 -31.94 31.28 -9.29
C VAL A 531 -33.43 31.44 -8.99
N ARG A 532 -34.11 30.39 -8.50
CA ARG A 532 -35.54 30.46 -8.18
C ARG A 532 -35.84 31.45 -7.05
N ALA A 533 -35.03 31.43 -5.99
CA ALA A 533 -35.19 32.37 -4.87
C ALA A 533 -35.01 33.81 -5.34
N PHE A 534 -34.00 34.07 -6.18
CA PHE A 534 -33.71 35.41 -6.68
C PHE A 534 -34.74 35.90 -7.72
N LYS A 535 -35.18 35.04 -8.66
CA LYS A 535 -36.29 35.37 -9.58
C LYS A 535 -37.58 35.69 -8.82
N ARG A 536 -37.90 34.92 -7.77
CA ARG A 536 -39.09 35.19 -6.92
C ARG A 536 -39.01 36.57 -6.25
N GLN A 537 -37.84 36.94 -5.73
CA GLN A 537 -37.63 38.27 -5.14
C GLN A 537 -37.84 39.38 -6.18
N LEU A 538 -37.23 39.27 -7.36
CA LEU A 538 -37.37 40.27 -8.44
C LEU A 538 -38.80 40.40 -8.95
N ILE A 539 -39.58 39.31 -9.00
CA ILE A 539 -40.99 39.35 -9.39
C ILE A 539 -41.81 40.16 -8.38
N LEU A 540 -41.61 39.93 -7.08
CA LEU A 540 -42.31 40.68 -6.02
C LEU A 540 -41.90 42.16 -5.99
N GLU A 541 -40.62 42.46 -6.20
CA GLU A 541 -40.12 43.83 -6.35
C GLU A 541 -40.69 44.51 -7.61
N SER A 542 -40.87 43.78 -8.71
CA SER A 542 -41.47 44.32 -9.94
C SER A 542 -42.97 44.58 -9.80
N GLN A 543 -43.71 43.72 -9.10
CA GLN A 543 -45.13 43.91 -8.84
C GLN A 543 -45.38 45.07 -7.88
N SER A 544 -44.58 45.20 -6.83
CA SER A 544 -44.66 46.36 -5.93
C SER A 544 -44.29 47.66 -6.65
N ALA A 545 -43.27 47.67 -7.50
CA ALA A 545 -42.95 48.83 -8.34
C ALA A 545 -44.05 49.17 -9.36
N ALA A 546 -44.72 48.18 -9.96
CA ALA A 546 -45.82 48.39 -10.90
C ALA A 546 -47.09 48.94 -10.23
N VAL A 547 -47.39 48.50 -9.01
CA VAL A 547 -48.50 49.02 -8.19
C VAL A 547 -48.25 50.47 -7.77
N ILE A 548 -46.99 50.84 -7.48
CA ILE A 548 -46.60 52.22 -7.14
C ILE A 548 -46.61 53.14 -8.38
N ALA A 549 -46.33 52.61 -9.58
CA ALA A 549 -46.26 53.37 -10.83
C ALA A 549 -47.62 53.56 -11.56
N GLY A 550 -48.73 53.03 -11.02
CA GLY A 550 -50.08 53.32 -11.52
C GLY A 550 -50.42 52.76 -12.92
N ALA A 551 -49.87 51.61 -13.31
CA ALA A 551 -50.23 50.95 -14.58
C ALA A 551 -51.41 49.96 -14.40
N PRO A 552 -52.38 49.90 -15.34
CA PRO A 552 -53.63 49.16 -15.15
C PRO A 552 -53.42 47.64 -15.20
N VAL A 553 -54.09 46.95 -14.28
CA VAL A 553 -54.21 45.49 -14.21
C VAL A 553 -55.03 45.01 -15.41
N VAL A 554 -54.41 44.26 -16.33
CA VAL A 554 -55.15 43.55 -17.39
C VAL A 554 -55.89 42.37 -16.76
N ALA A 555 -57.22 42.47 -16.70
CA ALA A 555 -58.12 41.42 -16.22
C ALA A 555 -58.24 40.26 -17.24
N PRO A 556 -58.47 39.01 -16.80
CA PRO A 556 -58.55 37.86 -17.68
C PRO A 556 -59.83 37.90 -18.53
N THR A 557 -59.68 37.63 -19.83
CA THR A 557 -60.76 37.58 -20.81
C THR A 557 -61.73 36.45 -20.45
N LYS A 558 -62.93 36.81 -19.98
CA LYS A 558 -64.06 35.87 -19.82
C LYS A 558 -64.59 35.50 -21.20
N VAL A 559 -64.56 34.20 -21.52
CA VAL A 559 -65.30 33.62 -22.64
C VAL A 559 -66.80 33.69 -22.31
N SER A 560 -67.60 34.28 -23.21
CA SER A 560 -69.07 34.33 -23.13
C SER A 560 -69.70 33.40 -24.19
N PRO A 561 -70.94 32.89 -23.97
CA PRO A 561 -71.42 31.63 -24.52
C PRO A 561 -72.05 31.79 -25.91
N ALA A 562 -71.90 30.77 -26.76
CA ALA A 562 -72.66 30.63 -28.00
C ALA A 562 -73.90 29.75 -27.77
N SER A 563 -75.05 30.30 -28.17
CA SER A 563 -76.41 29.74 -28.11
C SER A 563 -76.65 28.50 -29.00
N PRO A 564 -77.76 27.76 -28.80
CA PRO A 564 -77.96 26.38 -29.27
C PRO A 564 -78.75 26.28 -30.57
N VAL A 565 -78.48 25.28 -31.43
CA VAL A 565 -79.42 24.82 -32.47
C VAL A 565 -79.33 23.31 -32.72
N ALA A 566 -80.46 22.65 -32.43
CA ALA A 566 -81.11 21.47 -33.03
C ALA A 566 -80.37 20.14 -33.29
N ARG A 567 -80.92 19.08 -32.68
CA ARG A 567 -80.89 17.67 -33.13
C ARG A 567 -81.62 17.49 -34.47
N PRO A 568 -81.27 16.44 -35.23
CA PRO A 568 -82.26 15.58 -35.86
C PRO A 568 -82.38 14.23 -35.14
N SER A 569 -83.54 13.63 -35.39
CA SER A 569 -84.22 12.51 -34.73
C SER A 569 -83.49 11.17 -34.67
N SER A 570 -83.89 10.40 -33.65
CA SER A 570 -83.56 9.00 -33.38
C SER A 570 -84.36 7.99 -34.22
N ALA A 571 -83.75 6.81 -34.33
CA ALA A 571 -84.33 5.46 -34.33
C ALA A 571 -84.88 4.86 -35.64
N SER A 572 -84.18 3.84 -36.13
CA SER A 572 -84.54 2.43 -35.92
C SER A 572 -83.32 1.53 -36.11
#